data_AF-A0A316L5D1-F1
#
_entry.id   AF-A0A316L5D1-F1
#
_cell.length_a   1.000
_cell.length_b   1.000
_cell.length_c   1.000
_cell.angle_alpha   90.00
_cell.angle_beta   90.00
_cell.angle_gamma   90.00
#
_symmetry.space_group_name_H-M   'P 1'
#
loop_
_entity.id
_entity.type
_entity.pdbx_description
1 polymer ?
#
loop_
_entity_poly.entity_id
_entity_poly.type
_entity_poly.pdbx_seq_one_letter_code
_entity_poly.pdbx_strand_id
1 'polypeptide(L)'
;MATINTKKNATLNRVQMLKDSNSNMEYLSIDGIPCGYMGSVSEADREAGIRCIQKIVDNSNKKGYDLIREVMAQVKFEADMNEKQIQPDEQVKVEDTDCVISYKNLRIYTMDGKELASAEDYANVENRAVKEILKLRAQAKLHELEDLEDEDDSEDDDEE
;
A
#
# COMPACT_ATOMS: atom_id res chain seq x y z
N MET A 1 -10.27 8.39 45.95
CA MET A 1 -9.12 8.94 45.20
C MET A 1 -9.10 8.29 43.83
N ALA A 2 -9.19 9.08 42.77
CA ALA A 2 -8.75 8.69 41.44
C ALA A 2 -8.15 9.93 40.79
N THR A 3 -6.82 9.99 40.80
CA THR A 3 -6.05 11.08 40.22
C THR A 3 -6.07 10.90 38.71
N ILE A 4 -6.94 11.64 38.01
CA ILE A 4 -6.92 11.69 36.55
C ILE A 4 -5.71 12.53 36.15
N ASN A 5 -4.65 11.85 35.73
CA ASN A 5 -3.40 12.43 35.31
C ASN A 5 -3.59 13.07 33.92
N THR A 6 -4.16 14.27 33.86
CA THR A 6 -4.25 15.09 32.64
C THR A 6 -2.89 15.74 32.36
N LYS A 7 -1.90 14.94 31.97
CA LYS A 7 -0.71 15.49 31.32
C LYS A 7 -1.08 15.95 29.91
N LYS A 8 -0.88 17.26 29.71
CA LYS A 8 -0.95 18.05 28.49
C LYS A 8 -0.35 17.35 27.26
N ASN A 9 -0.96 17.61 26.11
CA ASN A 9 -0.59 17.24 24.73
C ASN A 9 -0.96 15.83 24.25
N ALA A 10 -2.18 15.37 24.50
CA ALA A 10 -2.77 14.34 23.65
C ALA A 10 -3.46 15.04 22.48
N THR A 11 -2.77 15.21 21.35
CA THR A 11 -3.46 15.05 20.07
C THR A 11 -4.25 13.75 20.23
N LEU A 12 -5.60 13.80 20.22
CA LEU A 12 -6.39 12.57 20.32
C LEU A 12 -5.82 11.62 19.26
N ASN A 13 -5.18 10.52 19.70
CA ASN A 13 -4.69 9.51 18.78
C ASN A 13 -5.90 9.11 17.94
N ARG A 14 -5.86 9.49 16.66
CA ARG A 14 -6.99 9.32 15.74
C ARG A 14 -7.31 7.84 15.59
N VAL A 15 -6.32 6.98 15.78
CA VAL A 15 -6.43 5.52 15.79
C VAL A 15 -6.41 5.00 17.23
N GLN A 16 -7.42 4.24 17.62
CA GLN A 16 -7.57 3.70 18.97
C GLN A 16 -8.03 2.24 18.93
N MET A 17 -7.56 1.46 19.90
CA MET A 17 -8.16 0.17 20.24
C MET A 17 -9.13 0.39 21.39
N LEU A 18 -10.39 0.00 21.19
CA LEU A 18 -11.46 0.15 22.17
C LEU A 18 -12.05 -1.20 22.51
N LYS A 19 -12.40 -1.41 23.78
CA LYS A 19 -13.09 -2.62 24.21
C LYS A 19 -14.58 -2.49 23.95
N ASP A 20 -15.18 -3.51 23.35
CA ASP A 20 -16.63 -3.60 23.23
C ASP A 20 -17.24 -3.73 24.63
N SER A 21 -18.31 -2.98 24.90
CA SER A 21 -18.97 -3.00 26.22
C SER A 21 -19.77 -4.29 26.45
N ASN A 22 -20.18 -4.96 25.36
CA ASN A 22 -21.04 -6.14 25.41
C ASN A 22 -20.27 -7.45 25.15
N SER A 23 -18.96 -7.38 24.90
CA SER A 23 -18.13 -8.56 24.67
C SER A 23 -16.72 -8.35 25.24
N ASN A 24 -15.91 -9.41 25.25
CA ASN A 24 -14.48 -9.28 25.58
C ASN A 24 -13.63 -8.93 24.35
N MET A 25 -14.25 -8.56 23.22
CA MET A 25 -13.52 -8.23 22.01
C MET A 25 -13.05 -6.77 22.03
N GLU A 26 -11.93 -6.53 21.36
CA GLU A 26 -11.43 -5.20 21.08
C GLU A 26 -11.65 -4.88 19.60
N TYR A 27 -11.96 -3.62 19.30
CA TYR A 27 -12.14 -3.13 17.95
C TYR A 27 -11.24 -1.92 17.69
N LEU A 28 -10.82 -1.81 16.44
CA LEU A 28 -10.11 -0.65 15.94
C LEU A 28 -11.11 0.48 15.70
N SER A 29 -10.78 1.69 16.14
CA SER A 29 -11.54 2.91 15.93
C SER A 29 -10.66 3.96 15.27
N ILE A 30 -11.16 4.58 14.20
CA ILE A 30 -10.49 5.70 13.50
C ILE A 30 -11.41 6.91 13.58
N ASP A 31 -10.94 8.01 14.17
CA ASP A 31 -11.72 9.22 14.46
C ASP A 31 -13.06 8.93 15.18
N GLY A 32 -13.08 7.89 16.03
CA GLY A 32 -14.29 7.46 16.77
C GLY A 32 -15.23 6.54 15.98
N ILE A 33 -14.89 6.17 14.75
CA ILE A 33 -15.68 5.25 13.92
C ILE A 33 -15.11 3.83 14.04
N PRO A 34 -15.92 2.83 14.42
CA PRO A 34 -15.48 1.43 14.46
C PRO A 34 -15.12 0.90 13.06
N CYS A 35 -13.92 0.32 12.93
CA CYS A 35 -13.32 -0.12 11.67
C CYS A 35 -13.11 -1.64 11.58
N GLY A 36 -13.47 -2.40 12.62
CA GLY A 36 -13.38 -3.85 12.64
C GLY A 36 -12.90 -4.40 13.97
N TYR A 37 -13.22 -5.67 14.23
CA TYR A 37 -12.74 -6.39 15.41
C TYR A 37 -11.36 -6.96 15.17
N MET A 38 -10.49 -6.82 16.16
CA MET A 38 -9.15 -7.41 16.10
C MET A 38 -9.21 -8.83 16.66
N GLY A 39 -8.62 -9.77 15.92
CA GLY A 39 -8.48 -11.15 16.39
C GLY A 39 -7.45 -11.27 17.53
N SER A 40 -7.26 -12.49 18.03
CA SER A 40 -6.23 -12.79 19.03
C SER A 40 -4.84 -12.63 18.41
N VAL A 41 -4.19 -11.50 18.67
CA VAL A 41 -2.80 -11.22 18.25
C VAL A 41 -1.94 -10.82 19.44
N SER A 42 -0.61 -10.96 19.30
CA SER A 42 0.33 -10.55 20.33
C SER A 42 0.24 -9.05 20.59
N GLU A 43 0.63 -8.60 21.79
CA GLU A 43 0.65 -7.16 22.11
C GLU A 43 1.62 -6.38 21.21
N ALA A 44 2.76 -6.99 20.86
CA ALA A 44 3.73 -6.40 19.95
C ALA A 44 3.16 -6.18 18.54
N ASP A 45 2.48 -7.19 17.98
CA ASP A 45 1.85 -7.10 16.66
C ASP A 45 0.69 -6.11 16.68
N ARG A 46 -0.06 -6.07 17.79
CA ARG A 46 -1.14 -5.10 18.00
C ARG A 46 -0.62 -3.67 17.93
N GLU A 47 0.44 -3.36 18.68
CA GLU A 47 1.05 -2.03 18.65
C GLU A 47 1.67 -1.70 17.28
N ALA A 48 2.28 -2.67 16.61
CA ALA A 48 2.84 -2.49 15.27
C ALA A 48 1.74 -2.14 14.25
N GLY A 49 0.62 -2.87 14.28
CA GLY A 49 -0.54 -2.60 13.43
C GLY A 49 -1.14 -1.21 13.65
N ILE A 50 -1.37 -0.82 14.91
CA ILE A 50 -1.87 0.53 15.26
C ILE A 50 -0.92 1.60 14.75
N ARG A 51 0.40 1.43 14.94
CA ARG A 51 1.41 2.38 14.45
C ARG A 51 1.39 2.50 12.92
N CYS A 52 1.20 1.39 12.20
CA CYS A 52 1.08 1.42 10.74
C CYS A 52 -0.15 2.24 10.32
N ILE A 53 -1.31 1.94 10.88
CA ILE A 53 -2.56 2.63 10.56
C ILE A 53 -2.50 4.12 10.94
N GLN A 54 -1.88 4.46 12.07
CA GLN A 54 -1.70 5.85 12.49
C GLN A 54 -0.87 6.64 11.49
N LYS A 55 0.19 6.06 10.91
CA LYS A 55 0.98 6.72 9.85
C LYS A 55 0.14 7.02 8.61
N ILE A 56 -0.70 6.09 8.19
CA ILE A 56 -1.61 6.28 7.05
C ILE A 56 -2.57 7.45 7.35
N VAL A 57 -3.16 7.44 8.56
CA VAL A 57 -4.09 8.47 9.00
C VAL A 57 -3.44 9.85 9.12
N ASP A 58 -2.19 9.92 9.58
CA ASP A 58 -1.44 11.17 9.72
C ASP A 58 -1.05 11.78 8.36
N ASN A 59 -0.83 10.92 7.35
CA ASN A 59 -0.49 11.35 5.99
C ASN A 59 -1.73 11.66 5.12
N SER A 60 -2.94 11.37 5.60
CA SER A 60 -4.18 11.61 4.86
C SER A 60 -4.87 12.90 5.28
N ASN A 61 -5.37 13.64 4.29
CA ASN A 61 -6.27 14.78 4.49
C ASN A 61 -7.76 14.38 4.53
N LYS A 62 -8.08 13.09 4.33
CA LYS A 62 -9.44 12.57 4.34
C LYS A 62 -9.97 12.41 5.77
N LYS A 63 -11.29 12.33 5.90
CA LYS A 63 -12.00 12.16 7.18
C LYS A 63 -13.17 11.19 7.03
N GLY A 64 -13.65 10.69 8.16
CA GLY A 64 -14.83 9.82 8.18
C GLY A 64 -14.62 8.54 7.37
N TYR A 65 -15.67 8.08 6.70
CA TYR A 65 -15.62 6.83 5.92
C TYR A 65 -14.65 6.85 4.74
N ASP A 66 -14.34 8.01 4.17
CA ASP A 66 -13.36 8.10 3.07
C ASP A 66 -11.94 7.84 3.54
N LEU A 67 -11.60 8.30 4.75
CA LEU A 67 -10.35 7.95 5.40
C LEU A 67 -10.29 6.45 5.70
N ILE A 68 -11.38 5.88 6.23
CA ILE A 68 -11.43 4.44 6.55
C ILE A 68 -11.23 3.62 5.27
N ARG A 69 -11.88 3.99 4.16
CA ARG A 69 -11.69 3.32 2.88
C ARG A 69 -10.24 3.38 2.40
N GLU A 70 -9.60 4.54 2.51
CA GLU A 70 -8.19 4.70 2.15
C GLU A 70 -7.27 3.84 3.02
N VAL A 71 -7.46 3.87 4.35
CA VAL A 71 -6.70 3.04 5.29
C VAL A 71 -6.85 1.57 4.92
N MET A 72 -8.07 1.09 4.71
CA MET A 72 -8.32 -0.31 4.36
C MET A 72 -7.72 -0.68 3.00
N ALA A 73 -7.77 0.21 2.01
CA ALA A 73 -7.16 -0.02 0.71
C ALA A 73 -5.63 -0.11 0.81
N GLN A 74 -4.98 0.78 1.57
CA GLN A 74 -3.53 0.76 1.76
C GLN A 74 -3.08 -0.46 2.58
N VAL A 75 -3.79 -0.80 3.66
CA VAL A 75 -3.49 -2.00 4.46
C VAL A 75 -3.62 -3.26 3.61
N LYS A 76 -4.66 -3.36 2.77
CA LYS A 76 -4.81 -4.47 1.84
C LYS A 76 -3.67 -4.53 0.83
N PHE A 77 -3.32 -3.39 0.24
CA PHE A 77 -2.21 -3.29 -0.71
C PHE A 77 -0.88 -3.76 -0.10
N GLU A 78 -0.56 -3.30 1.12
CA GLU A 78 0.65 -3.75 1.83
C GLU A 78 0.62 -5.25 2.12
N ALA A 79 -0.53 -5.81 2.50
CA ALA A 79 -0.69 -7.25 2.71
C ALA A 79 -0.47 -8.04 1.41
N ASP A 80 -1.12 -7.64 0.32
CA ASP A 80 -1.02 -8.28 -1.00
C ASP A 80 0.44 -8.25 -1.51
N MET A 81 1.15 -7.13 -1.31
CA MET A 81 2.57 -7.01 -1.67
C MET A 81 3.47 -7.89 -0.79
N ASN A 82 3.21 -7.92 0.52
CA ASN A 82 3.98 -8.74 1.44
C ASN A 82 3.79 -10.24 1.21
N GLU A 83 2.59 -10.70 0.82
CA GLU A 83 2.35 -12.08 0.37
C GLU A 83 3.22 -12.44 -0.84
N LYS A 84 3.50 -11.45 -1.70
CA LYS A 84 4.40 -11.57 -2.85
C LYS A 84 5.87 -11.33 -2.50
N GLN A 85 6.20 -11.13 -1.23
CA GLN A 85 7.53 -10.80 -0.73
C GLN A 85 8.10 -9.50 -1.33
N ILE A 86 7.21 -8.58 -1.72
CA ILE A 86 7.54 -7.26 -2.25
C ILE A 86 7.44 -6.26 -1.10
N GLN A 87 8.54 -5.56 -0.81
CA GLN A 87 8.53 -4.42 0.10
C GLN A 87 8.65 -3.13 -0.75
N PRO A 88 7.54 -2.41 -0.96
CA PRO A 88 7.56 -1.17 -1.73
C PRO A 88 8.28 -0.07 -0.95
N ASP A 89 9.28 0.56 -1.56
CA ASP A 89 10.00 1.70 -1.00
C ASP A 89 9.42 3.03 -1.49
N GLU A 90 8.95 3.08 -2.75
CA GLU A 90 8.43 4.29 -3.37
C GLU A 90 7.32 3.97 -4.38
N GLN A 91 6.22 4.72 -4.34
CA GLN A 91 5.20 4.72 -5.39
C GLN A 91 5.57 5.73 -6.48
N VAL A 92 5.50 5.31 -7.74
CA VAL A 92 5.82 6.13 -8.91
C VAL A 92 4.77 5.94 -9.99
N LYS A 93 4.55 6.98 -10.80
CA LYS A 93 3.78 6.86 -12.04
C LYS A 93 4.73 6.57 -13.21
N VAL A 94 4.41 5.54 -13.99
CA VAL A 94 5.02 5.23 -15.30
C VAL A 94 3.93 5.44 -16.33
N GLU A 95 4.02 6.52 -17.10
CA GLU A 95 2.96 6.99 -17.99
C GLU A 95 1.62 7.16 -17.26
N ASP A 96 0.62 6.33 -17.58
CA ASP A 96 -0.69 6.31 -16.94
C ASP A 96 -0.88 5.18 -15.93
N THR A 97 0.16 4.38 -15.68
CA THR A 97 0.13 3.25 -14.75
C THR A 97 0.82 3.59 -13.43
N ASP A 98 0.09 3.45 -12.32
CA ASP A 98 0.69 3.50 -10.98
C ASP A 98 1.54 2.24 -10.73
N CYS A 99 2.74 2.46 -10.23
CA CYS A 99 3.74 1.42 -9.99
C CYS A 99 4.42 1.63 -8.64
N VAL A 100 5.08 0.59 -8.14
CA VAL A 100 5.94 0.66 -6.95
C VAL A 100 7.33 0.16 -7.24
N ILE A 101 8.32 0.85 -6.68
CA ILE A 101 9.73 0.48 -6.74
C ILE A 101 10.12 -0.18 -5.41
N SER A 102 10.81 -1.31 -5.51
CA SER A 102 11.58 -1.88 -4.42
C SER A 102 13.06 -1.69 -4.71
N TYR A 103 13.72 -0.77 -4.01
CA TYR A 103 15.16 -0.52 -4.14
C TYR A 103 15.97 -1.69 -3.60
N LYS A 104 15.45 -2.39 -2.59
CA LYS A 104 16.08 -3.62 -2.07
C LYS A 104 16.20 -4.69 -3.16
N ASN A 105 15.18 -4.85 -3.98
CA ASN A 105 15.16 -5.82 -5.07
C ASN A 105 15.60 -5.22 -6.42
N LEU A 106 15.87 -3.91 -6.47
CA LEU A 106 16.18 -3.15 -7.68
C LEU A 106 15.17 -3.39 -8.80
N ARG A 107 13.87 -3.41 -8.46
CA ARG A 107 12.78 -3.76 -9.37
C ARG A 107 11.62 -2.80 -9.24
N ILE A 108 10.83 -2.72 -10.31
CA ILE A 108 9.56 -1.97 -10.38
C ILE A 108 8.43 -2.93 -10.71
N TYR A 109 7.33 -2.79 -9.98
CA TYR A 109 6.15 -3.63 -10.06
C TYR A 109 4.91 -2.77 -10.30
N THR A 110 3.89 -3.34 -10.91
CA THR A 110 2.53 -2.78 -10.94
C THR A 110 1.92 -2.75 -9.53
N MET A 111 0.80 -2.04 -9.34
CA MET A 111 0.07 -2.04 -8.05
C MET A 111 -0.51 -3.40 -7.66
N ASP A 112 -0.66 -4.34 -8.59
CA ASP A 112 -1.02 -5.73 -8.28
C ASP A 112 0.21 -6.63 -8.07
N GLY A 113 1.44 -6.11 -8.17
CA GLY A 113 2.66 -6.86 -7.84
C GLY A 113 3.24 -7.69 -8.99
N LYS A 114 2.85 -7.41 -10.24
CA LYS A 114 3.49 -7.97 -11.44
C LYS A 114 4.78 -7.21 -11.71
N GLU A 115 5.88 -7.94 -11.91
CA GLU A 115 7.17 -7.33 -12.23
C GLU A 115 7.16 -6.70 -13.64
N LEU A 116 7.41 -5.39 -13.70
CA LEU A 116 7.59 -4.68 -14.95
C LEU A 116 9.06 -4.72 -15.37
N ALA A 117 9.99 -4.29 -14.51
CA ALA A 117 11.40 -4.27 -14.87
C ALA A 117 12.34 -4.51 -13.69
N SER A 118 13.56 -4.93 -14.02
CA SER A 118 14.69 -5.07 -13.11
C SER A 118 15.83 -4.14 -13.52
N ALA A 119 16.60 -3.67 -12.55
CA ALA A 119 17.85 -2.94 -12.70
C ALA A 119 18.97 -3.59 -11.87
N GLU A 120 18.91 -4.91 -11.65
CA GLU A 120 19.94 -5.66 -10.93
C GLU A 120 21.34 -5.49 -11.53
N ASP A 121 21.43 -5.30 -12.84
CA ASP A 121 22.69 -4.99 -13.56
C ASP A 121 23.38 -3.71 -13.03
N TYR A 122 22.65 -2.87 -12.30
CA TYR A 122 23.08 -1.57 -11.77
C TYR A 122 23.11 -1.55 -10.24
N ALA A 123 23.33 -2.69 -9.57
CA ALA A 123 23.30 -2.80 -8.11
C ALA A 123 24.24 -1.84 -7.34
N ASN A 124 25.25 -1.28 -7.99
CA ASN A 124 26.21 -0.32 -7.39
C ASN A 124 25.92 1.15 -7.75
N VAL A 125 24.74 1.45 -8.30
CA VAL A 125 24.35 2.79 -8.75
C VAL A 125 23.42 3.45 -7.72
N GLU A 126 23.49 4.77 -7.60
CA GLU A 126 22.61 5.54 -6.71
C GLU A 126 21.11 5.31 -7.03
N ASN A 127 20.28 5.24 -5.99
CA ASN A 127 18.83 4.99 -6.11
C ASN A 127 18.14 5.92 -7.10
N ARG A 128 18.59 7.18 -7.24
CA ARG A 128 18.01 8.12 -8.21
C ARG A 128 18.22 7.66 -9.66
N ALA A 129 19.40 7.15 -9.99
CA ALA A 129 19.67 6.64 -11.33
C ALA A 129 19.02 5.26 -11.54
N VAL A 130 18.99 4.40 -10.52
CA VAL A 130 18.22 3.14 -10.55
C VAL A 130 16.74 3.40 -10.84
N LYS A 131 16.14 4.41 -10.20
CA LYS A 131 14.76 4.82 -10.41
C LYS A 131 14.48 5.18 -11.86
N GLU A 132 15.30 6.04 -12.48
CA GLU A 132 15.11 6.44 -13.88
C GLU A 132 15.28 5.26 -14.83
N ILE A 133 16.27 4.39 -14.59
CA ILE A 133 16.47 3.16 -15.38
C ILE A 133 15.24 2.25 -15.29
N LEU A 134 14.72 2.03 -14.08
CA LEU A 134 13.53 1.21 -13.86
C LEU A 134 12.31 1.80 -14.56
N LYS A 135 12.11 3.12 -14.49
CA LYS A 135 11.00 3.80 -15.18
C LYS A 135 11.08 3.62 -16.70
N LEU A 136 12.25 3.83 -17.30
CA LEU A 136 12.44 3.68 -18.75
C LEU A 136 12.22 2.23 -19.20
N ARG A 137 12.73 1.25 -18.45
CA ARG A 137 12.53 -0.17 -18.75
C ARG A 137 11.07 -0.59 -18.57
N ALA A 138 10.40 -0.08 -17.54
CA ALA A 138 8.97 -0.33 -17.33
C ALA A 138 8.12 0.26 -18.45
N GLN A 139 8.43 1.48 -18.89
CA GLN A 139 7.75 2.14 -19.99
C GLN A 139 7.84 1.33 -21.28
N ALA A 140 9.05 0.88 -21.65
CA ALA A 140 9.24 0.06 -22.85
C ALA A 140 8.40 -1.24 -22.81
N LYS A 141 8.32 -1.89 -21.64
CA LYS A 141 7.55 -3.12 -21.49
C LYS A 141 6.03 -2.89 -21.51
N LEU A 142 5.54 -1.74 -21.03
CA LEU A 142 4.13 -1.40 -21.13
C LEU A 142 3.73 -1.17 -22.59
N HIS A 143 4.54 -0.42 -23.34
CA HIS A 143 4.38 -0.25 -24.78
C HIS A 143 4.35 -1.58 -25.55
N GLU A 144 5.28 -2.50 -25.25
CA GLU A 144 5.28 -3.84 -25.87
C GLU A 144 4.00 -4.64 -25.58
N LEU A 145 3.38 -4.45 -24.41
CA LEU A 145 2.12 -5.11 -24.06
C LEU A 145 0.93 -4.47 -24.78
N GLU A 146 0.90 -3.15 -24.92
CA GLU A 146 -0.12 -2.42 -25.67
C GLU A 146 -0.10 -2.81 -27.15
N ASP A 147 1.08 -2.86 -27.77
CA ASP A 147 1.24 -3.24 -29.18
C ASP A 147 0.76 -4.69 -29.45
N LEU A 148 0.84 -5.58 -28.46
CA LEU A 148 0.36 -6.97 -28.58
C LEU A 148 -1.16 -7.12 -28.33
N GLU A 149 -1.78 -6.19 -27.60
CA GLU A 149 -3.22 -6.20 -27.35
C GLU A 149 -4.02 -5.63 -28.53
N ASP A 150 -3.38 -4.87 -29.42
CA ASP A 150 -3.97 -4.30 -30.64
C ASP A 150 -3.85 -5.21 -31.90
N GLU A 151 -3.13 -6.34 -31.82
CA GLU A 151 -2.88 -7.25 -32.96
C GLU A 151 -3.90 -8.40 -33.11
N ASP A 152 -4.93 -8.50 -32.25
CA ASP A 152 -5.88 -9.64 -32.24
C ASP A 152 -7.28 -9.32 -32.79
N ASP A 153 -7.37 -8.45 -33.80
CA ASP A 153 -8.64 -8.16 -34.52
C ASP A 153 -8.45 -8.07 -36.04
N SER A 154 -7.80 -9.07 -36.64
CA SER A 154 -8.07 -9.42 -38.03
C SER A 154 -8.98 -10.65 -38.08
N GLU A 155 -10.29 -10.40 -37.98
CA GLU A 155 -11.31 -11.27 -38.58
C GLU A 155 -10.96 -11.43 -40.07
N ASP A 156 -10.24 -12.48 -40.42
CA ASP A 156 -10.15 -12.96 -41.81
C ASP A 156 -11.39 -13.84 -42.05
N ASP A 157 -12.54 -13.16 -42.12
CA ASP A 157 -13.81 -13.75 -42.60
C ASP A 157 -13.82 -13.66 -44.13
N ASP A 158 -13.63 -14.84 -44.73
CA ASP A 158 -14.04 -15.29 -46.06
C ASP A 158 -13.90 -14.34 -47.27
N GLU A 159 -13.03 -14.70 -48.23
CA GLU A 159 -13.38 -14.68 -49.67
C GLU A 159 -12.39 -15.55 -50.51
N GLU A 160 -12.70 -16.86 -50.67
CA GLU A 160 -12.85 -17.59 -51.97
C GLU A 160 -13.17 -19.10 -51.80
#